data_AF-A0A8J2STD4-F1
#
_entry.id   AF-A0A8J2STD4-F1
#
_cell.length_a   1.000
_cell.length_b   1.000
_cell.length_c   1.000
_cell.angle_alpha   90.00
_cell.angle_beta   90.00
_cell.angle_gamma   90.00
#
_symmetry.space_group_name_H-M   'P 1'
#
loop_
_entity.id
_entity.type
_entity.pdbx_description
1 polymer ?
#
loop_
_entity_poly.entity_id
_entity_poly.type
_entity_poly.pdbx_seq_one_letter_code
_entity_poly.pdbx_strand_id
1 'polypeptide(L)'
;MRHSLVLAVVWLAAPCQGWVAPPPRLCKTAAPPRRGRRRTPELLSNDNEDDLPEETIGAAWEAGLENGRAIGKTVVARFASPIVDDQGLIIADALVAGIVAPGLEIITCTLTGFPLPSWSAVFGARRLVAPTLLRGATLSTCWFGGALSARLYARDAYDFPPPNGAEDRFAVTFKRTLQAGAFATALLIFSTQLRLLLTFGFWPQLGDSPASDAEILRQFSDLVRDGLTEALVLMSWRLTRTELSRLD
;
A
#
# COMPACT_ATOMS: atom_id res chain seq x y z
N MET A 1 4.59 13.68 30.87
CA MET A 1 4.27 12.82 29.70
C MET A 1 2.91 13.17 29.08
N ARG A 2 2.67 14.44 28.71
CA ARG A 2 1.42 14.88 28.04
C ARG A 2 1.64 15.73 26.78
N HIS A 3 2.88 15.93 26.35
CA HIS A 3 3.21 16.82 25.24
C HIS A 3 3.62 16.11 23.94
N SER A 4 3.87 14.81 23.94
CA SER A 4 4.29 14.09 22.73
C SER A 4 3.15 13.67 21.81
N LEU A 5 1.90 13.66 22.28
CA LEU A 5 0.74 13.26 21.46
C LEU A 5 0.15 14.39 20.62
N VAL A 6 0.48 15.65 20.91
CA VAL A 6 -0.04 16.81 20.18
C VAL A 6 0.78 17.11 18.91
N LEU A 7 2.05 16.71 18.87
CA LEU A 7 2.94 16.99 17.72
C LEU A 7 2.69 16.10 16.50
N ALA A 8 2.08 14.92 16.67
CA ALA A 8 1.76 14.03 15.54
C ALA A 8 0.56 14.53 14.70
N VAL A 9 -0.31 15.37 15.28
CA VAL A 9 -1.51 15.91 14.58
C VAL A 9 -1.18 17.17 13.78
N VAL A 10 -0.11 17.89 14.12
CA VAL A 10 0.23 19.19 13.50
C VAL A 10 0.96 19.06 12.16
N TRP A 11 1.50 17.89 11.81
CA TRP A 11 2.19 17.69 10.52
C TRP A 11 1.27 17.50 9.31
N LEU A 12 -0.05 17.42 9.50
CA LEU A 12 -1.05 17.24 8.42
C LEU A 12 -1.62 18.55 7.85
N ALA A 13 -1.16 19.71 8.31
CA ALA A 13 -1.71 21.02 7.92
C ALA A 13 -0.77 21.88 7.05
N ALA A 14 -0.06 21.27 6.09
CA ALA A 14 0.59 22.02 5.02
C ALA A 14 -0.35 22.10 3.80
N PRO A 15 -0.88 23.29 3.44
CA PRO A 15 -1.75 23.42 2.27
C PRO A 15 -0.92 23.30 0.99
N CYS A 16 -1.09 22.20 0.25
CA CYS A 16 -0.67 22.10 -1.15
C CYS A 16 -1.59 22.96 -2.02
N GLN A 17 -1.33 24.27 -2.05
CA GLN A 17 -1.88 25.16 -3.07
C GLN A 17 -1.10 24.97 -4.39
N GLY A 18 -1.82 24.58 -5.43
CA GLY A 18 -1.53 24.96 -6.82
C GLY A 18 -0.33 24.29 -7.49
N TRP A 19 -0.54 23.12 -8.10
CA TRP A 19 0.27 22.69 -9.24
C TRP A 19 -0.63 22.59 -10.47
N VAL A 20 -0.72 23.69 -11.22
CA VAL A 20 -1.14 23.71 -12.62
C VAL A 20 0.13 23.54 -13.43
N ALA A 21 0.32 22.39 -14.06
CA ALA A 21 1.44 22.16 -14.96
C ALA A 21 1.19 22.90 -16.30
N PRO A 22 2.13 23.74 -16.78
CA PRO A 22 2.06 24.30 -18.14
C PRO A 22 2.47 23.24 -19.19
N PRO A 23 1.97 23.34 -20.44
CA PRO A 23 2.24 22.36 -21.49
C PRO A 23 3.71 22.41 -21.98
N PRO A 24 4.27 21.28 -22.42
CA PRO A 24 5.67 21.19 -22.81
C PRO A 24 5.93 21.96 -24.12
N ARG A 25 6.91 22.86 -24.09
CA ARG A 25 7.49 23.49 -25.29
C ARG A 25 8.53 22.57 -25.90
N LEU A 26 8.36 22.27 -27.19
CA LEU A 26 9.36 21.66 -28.08
C LEU A 26 10.69 22.43 -28.03
N CYS A 27 11.74 21.79 -27.55
CA CYS A 27 13.10 22.34 -27.60
C CYS A 27 13.86 21.75 -28.79
N LYS A 28 14.31 22.63 -29.69
CA LYS A 28 15.12 22.31 -30.87
C LYS A 28 16.55 21.97 -30.45
N THR A 29 17.10 21.00 -31.18
CA THR A 29 18.50 20.54 -31.28
C THR A 29 19.59 21.59 -31.04
N ALA A 30 20.61 21.19 -30.27
CA ALA A 30 21.96 21.73 -30.35
C ALA A 30 22.98 20.58 -30.26
N ALA A 31 23.83 20.44 -31.28
CA ALA A 31 24.87 19.42 -31.38
C ALA A 31 26.11 19.78 -30.53
N PRO A 32 26.81 18.80 -29.90
CA PRO A 32 28.08 19.06 -29.25
C PRO A 32 29.28 18.97 -30.23
N PRO A 33 30.41 19.65 -29.92
CA PRO A 33 31.53 19.83 -30.83
C PRO A 33 32.49 18.64 -30.91
N ARG A 34 33.03 18.41 -32.11
CA ARG A 34 34.15 17.51 -32.41
C ARG A 34 35.50 18.14 -32.03
N ARG A 35 36.29 17.47 -31.17
CA ARG A 35 37.77 17.44 -31.18
C ARG A 35 38.24 16.45 -30.10
N GLY A 36 38.92 15.37 -30.44
CA GLY A 36 40.38 15.39 -30.44
C GLY A 36 40.90 13.96 -30.35
N ARG A 37 41.50 13.50 -31.44
CA ARG A 37 42.09 12.18 -31.69
C ARG A 37 43.26 11.91 -30.74
N ARG A 38 43.18 10.87 -29.90
CA ARG A 38 44.34 10.22 -29.27
C ARG A 38 44.38 8.76 -29.75
N ARG A 39 45.57 8.32 -30.14
CA ARG A 39 45.86 7.08 -30.87
C ARG A 39 46.19 5.93 -29.91
N THR A 40 45.55 4.77 -30.16
CA THR A 40 45.99 3.35 -30.03
C THR A 40 46.29 2.79 -28.61
N PRO A 41 46.02 1.48 -28.34
CA PRO A 41 46.20 0.34 -29.25
C PRO A 41 44.95 -0.52 -29.51
N GLU A 42 44.92 -1.02 -30.75
CA GLU A 42 44.46 -2.32 -31.21
C GLU A 42 44.21 -3.33 -30.07
N LEU A 43 42.93 -3.54 -29.73
CA LEU A 43 42.46 -4.69 -28.98
C LEU A 43 41.23 -5.22 -29.72
N LEU A 44 41.48 -6.28 -30.48
CA LEU A 44 40.56 -7.32 -30.93
C LEU A 44 39.09 -6.90 -31.02
N SER A 45 38.63 -6.73 -32.25
CA SER A 45 37.24 -6.93 -32.65
C SER A 45 36.77 -8.31 -32.18
N ASN A 46 36.16 -8.36 -31.01
CA ASN A 46 35.21 -9.40 -30.68
C ASN A 46 33.84 -8.88 -31.12
N ASP A 47 33.56 -9.05 -32.40
CA ASP A 47 32.22 -8.91 -32.99
C ASP A 47 31.34 -10.10 -32.54
N ASN A 48 31.16 -10.26 -31.24
CA ASN A 48 30.21 -11.20 -30.62
C ASN A 48 29.13 -10.41 -29.89
N GLU A 49 28.42 -9.53 -30.60
CA GLU A 49 27.30 -8.76 -30.05
C GLU A 49 25.91 -9.38 -30.31
N ASP A 50 25.79 -10.53 -30.99
CA ASP A 50 24.47 -11.04 -31.40
C ASP A 50 24.27 -12.55 -31.15
N ASP A 51 24.55 -13.07 -29.94
CA ASP A 51 24.01 -14.37 -29.48
C ASP A 51 24.14 -14.47 -27.94
N LEU A 52 23.21 -13.84 -27.20
CA LEU A 52 22.91 -14.38 -25.86
C LEU A 52 22.21 -15.72 -26.10
N PRO A 53 22.75 -16.86 -25.64
CA PRO A 53 22.15 -18.16 -25.92
C PRO A 53 20.72 -18.16 -25.39
N GLU A 54 19.71 -18.39 -26.24
CA GLU A 54 18.28 -18.48 -25.88
C GLU A 54 18.05 -19.42 -24.67
N GLU A 55 18.97 -20.36 -24.46
CA GLU A 55 19.08 -21.26 -23.31
C GLU A 55 19.09 -20.52 -21.95
N THR A 56 19.61 -19.29 -21.89
CA THR A 56 19.64 -18.46 -20.67
C THR A 56 18.32 -17.78 -20.36
N ILE A 57 17.54 -17.39 -21.37
CA ILE A 57 16.21 -16.76 -21.18
C ILE A 57 15.19 -17.83 -20.77
N GLY A 58 15.22 -19.00 -21.41
CA GLY A 58 14.35 -20.13 -21.05
C GLY A 58 14.58 -20.60 -19.61
N ALA A 59 15.84 -20.80 -19.22
CA ALA A 59 16.18 -21.19 -17.85
C ALA A 59 15.82 -20.12 -16.81
N ALA A 60 16.03 -18.83 -17.11
CA ALA A 60 15.64 -17.73 -16.23
C ALA A 60 14.11 -17.61 -16.08
N TRP A 61 13.37 -17.82 -17.17
CA TRP A 61 11.91 -17.86 -17.16
C TRP A 61 11.37 -19.00 -16.31
N GLU A 62 11.88 -20.22 -16.50
CA GLU A 62 11.51 -21.39 -15.70
C GLU A 62 11.84 -21.20 -14.22
N ALA A 63 13.03 -20.72 -13.89
CA ALA A 63 13.42 -20.39 -12.53
C ALA A 63 12.49 -19.33 -11.89
N GLY A 64 12.09 -18.32 -12.67
CA GLY A 64 11.10 -17.33 -12.25
C GLY A 64 9.72 -17.94 -11.98
N LEU A 65 9.27 -18.85 -12.85
CA LEU A 65 7.99 -19.55 -12.71
C LEU A 65 7.96 -20.47 -11.48
N GLU A 66 9.05 -21.19 -11.23
CA GLU A 66 9.20 -22.05 -10.06
C GLU A 66 9.23 -21.26 -8.76
N ASN A 67 9.97 -20.15 -8.73
CA ASN A 67 10.00 -19.23 -7.59
C ASN A 67 8.59 -18.65 -7.34
N GLY A 68 7.90 -18.20 -8.38
CA GLY A 68 6.52 -17.73 -8.30
C GLY A 68 5.56 -18.80 -7.75
N ARG A 69 5.69 -20.05 -8.21
CA ARG A 69 4.90 -21.19 -7.71
C ARG A 69 5.21 -21.48 -6.24
N ALA A 70 6.47 -21.42 -5.82
CA ALA A 70 6.88 -21.62 -4.42
C ALA A 70 6.33 -20.52 -3.50
N ILE A 71 6.40 -19.25 -3.92
CA ILE A 71 5.80 -18.11 -3.23
C ILE A 71 4.28 -18.32 -3.14
N GLY A 72 3.62 -18.68 -4.25
CA GLY A 72 2.19 -18.94 -4.31
C GLY A 72 1.75 -20.02 -3.32
N LYS A 73 2.43 -21.17 -3.30
CA LYS A 73 2.18 -22.25 -2.32
C LYS A 73 2.33 -21.75 -0.89
N THR A 74 3.33 -20.93 -0.62
CA THR A 74 3.58 -20.36 0.71
C THR A 74 2.46 -19.41 1.14
N VAL A 75 2.01 -18.53 0.24
CA VAL A 75 0.90 -17.59 0.52
C VAL A 75 -0.41 -18.35 0.72
N VAL A 76 -0.74 -19.30 -0.15
CA VAL A 76 -1.95 -20.14 -0.02
C VAL A 76 -1.93 -20.90 1.31
N ALA A 77 -0.79 -21.46 1.71
CA ALA A 77 -0.67 -22.14 3.00
C ALA A 77 -0.97 -21.21 4.19
N ARG A 78 -0.65 -19.91 4.11
CA ARG A 78 -0.95 -18.93 5.16
C ARG A 78 -2.46 -18.69 5.32
N PHE A 79 -3.23 -18.83 4.25
CA PHE A 79 -4.69 -18.73 4.29
C PHE A 79 -5.38 -20.05 4.65
N ALA A 80 -4.86 -21.17 4.14
CA ALA A 80 -5.46 -22.50 4.36
C ALA A 80 -5.22 -23.04 5.77
N SER A 81 -4.11 -22.66 6.41
CA SER A 81 -3.75 -23.06 7.77
C SER A 81 -3.16 -21.87 8.54
N PRO A 82 -3.97 -20.86 8.90
CA PRO A 82 -3.48 -19.67 9.57
C PRO A 82 -3.03 -20.00 11.00
N ILE A 83 -1.89 -19.46 11.40
CA ILE A 83 -1.40 -19.51 12.78
C ILE A 83 -1.87 -18.23 13.47
N VAL A 84 -2.70 -18.39 14.50
CA VAL A 84 -3.26 -17.30 15.30
C VAL A 84 -3.02 -17.63 16.77
N ASP A 85 -2.01 -17.01 17.36
CA ASP A 85 -1.67 -17.25 18.77
C ASP A 85 -2.35 -16.25 19.72
N ASP A 86 -2.83 -15.10 19.19
CA ASP A 86 -3.56 -14.08 19.94
C ASP A 86 -4.83 -13.66 19.19
N GLN A 87 -5.98 -14.13 19.69
CA GLN A 87 -7.29 -13.77 19.15
C GLN A 87 -7.67 -12.32 19.44
N GLY A 88 -7.18 -11.74 20.54
CA GLY A 88 -7.41 -10.34 20.91
C GLY A 88 -6.79 -9.38 19.89
N LEU A 89 -5.65 -9.75 19.30
CA LEU A 89 -5.01 -8.97 18.23
C LEU A 89 -5.89 -8.88 16.98
N ILE A 90 -6.60 -9.94 16.61
CA ILE A 90 -7.51 -9.93 15.46
C ILE A 90 -8.65 -8.94 15.69
N ILE A 91 -9.28 -9.00 16.87
CA ILE A 91 -10.39 -8.12 17.22
C ILE A 91 -9.92 -6.67 17.29
N ALA A 92 -8.77 -6.42 17.91
CA ALA A 92 -8.21 -5.07 18.00
C ALA A 92 -7.91 -4.49 16.61
N ASP A 93 -7.26 -5.27 15.73
CA ASP A 93 -7.01 -4.85 14.35
C ASP A 93 -8.30 -4.57 13.59
N ALA A 94 -9.33 -5.40 13.75
CA ALA A 94 -10.61 -5.21 13.09
C ALA A 94 -11.32 -3.93 13.56
N LEU A 95 -11.25 -3.61 14.85
CA LEU A 95 -11.78 -2.36 15.41
C LEU A 95 -10.98 -1.14 14.97
N VAL A 96 -9.65 -1.26 14.93
CA VAL A 96 -8.76 -0.17 14.51
C VAL A 96 -8.95 0.15 13.03
N ALA A 97 -8.91 -0.87 12.16
CA ALA A 97 -9.14 -0.71 10.73
C ALA A 97 -10.61 -0.32 10.43
N GLY A 98 -11.57 -0.93 11.12
CA GLY A 98 -12.98 -0.79 10.81
C GLY A 98 -13.71 0.39 11.46
N ILE A 99 -13.17 0.97 12.53
CA ILE A 99 -13.83 2.06 13.25
C ILE A 99 -12.87 3.23 13.40
N VAL A 100 -11.68 3.00 13.96
CA VAL A 100 -10.76 4.08 14.33
C VAL A 100 -10.22 4.78 13.08
N ALA A 101 -9.73 4.04 12.09
CA ALA A 101 -9.17 4.61 10.86
C ALA A 101 -10.20 5.47 10.08
N PRO A 102 -11.36 4.95 9.65
CA PRO A 102 -12.34 5.76 8.91
C PRO A 102 -12.96 6.87 9.79
N GLY A 103 -13.05 6.68 11.11
CA GLY A 103 -13.48 7.72 12.04
C GLY A 103 -12.48 8.89 12.11
N LEU A 104 -11.19 8.59 12.23
CA LEU A 104 -10.12 9.60 12.20
C LEU A 104 -10.05 10.33 10.87
N GLU A 105 -10.32 9.65 9.75
CA GLU A 105 -10.38 10.31 8.45
C GLU A 105 -11.47 11.39 8.40
N ILE A 106 -12.70 11.05 8.82
CA ILE A 106 -13.82 11.99 8.88
C ILE A 106 -13.50 13.18 9.79
N ILE A 107 -12.96 12.90 10.97
CA ILE A 107 -12.58 13.95 11.93
C ILE A 107 -11.53 14.87 11.29
N THR A 108 -10.49 14.30 10.68
CA THR A 108 -9.41 15.06 10.04
C THR A 108 -9.94 15.95 8.93
N CYS A 109 -10.80 15.41 8.06
CA CYS A 109 -11.40 16.20 6.96
C CYS A 109 -12.28 17.34 7.49
N THR A 110 -13.07 17.06 8.52
CA THR A 110 -13.95 18.06 9.15
C THR A 110 -13.13 19.19 9.79
N LEU A 111 -12.03 18.85 10.46
CA LEU A 111 -11.17 19.83 11.14
C LEU A 111 -10.35 20.67 10.15
N THR A 112 -9.91 20.08 9.05
CA THR A 112 -9.05 20.74 8.05
C THR A 112 -9.83 21.41 6.92
N GLY A 113 -11.16 21.23 6.87
CA GLY A 113 -12.00 21.73 5.78
C GLY A 113 -11.79 21.00 4.45
N PHE A 114 -11.09 19.86 4.46
CA PHE A 114 -10.96 19.01 3.27
C PHE A 114 -12.31 18.37 2.90
N PRO A 115 -12.56 18.13 1.60
CA PRO A 115 -13.78 17.47 1.16
C PRO A 115 -13.90 16.09 1.82
N LEU A 116 -15.10 15.77 2.28
CA LEU A 116 -15.38 14.48 2.88
C LEU A 116 -15.18 13.35 1.86
N PRO A 117 -14.79 12.15 2.32
CA PRO A 117 -14.64 10.99 1.44
C PRO A 117 -15.94 10.72 0.70
N SER A 118 -15.85 10.30 -0.55
CA SER A 118 -17.04 10.23 -1.37
C SER A 118 -18.01 9.12 -0.95
N TRP A 119 -17.51 8.07 -0.28
CA TRP A 119 -18.33 7.05 0.37
C TRP A 119 -19.21 7.58 1.52
N SER A 120 -18.87 8.73 2.11
CA SER A 120 -19.66 9.34 3.19
C SER A 120 -20.88 10.12 2.68
N ALA A 121 -20.85 10.57 1.42
CA ALA A 121 -21.90 11.39 0.82
C ALA A 121 -23.23 10.63 0.66
N VAL A 122 -23.18 9.30 0.52
CA VAL A 122 -24.34 8.43 0.24
C VAL A 122 -25.43 8.50 1.33
N PHE A 123 -25.06 8.80 2.58
CA PHE A 123 -25.99 8.83 3.72
C PHE A 123 -26.29 10.25 4.23
N GLY A 124 -25.70 11.27 3.60
CA GLY A 124 -25.78 12.67 4.02
C GLY A 124 -24.93 13.00 5.26
N ALA A 125 -24.57 14.28 5.39
CA ALA A 125 -23.62 14.77 6.41
C ALA A 125 -24.02 14.49 7.88
N ARG A 126 -25.28 14.11 8.15
CA ARG A 126 -25.80 13.87 9.51
C ARG A 126 -25.81 12.39 9.91
N ARG A 127 -25.50 11.46 9.01
CA ARG A 127 -25.54 10.01 9.27
C ARG A 127 -24.22 9.38 8.90
N LEU A 128 -23.15 9.81 9.57
CA LEU A 128 -21.79 9.35 9.29
C LEU A 128 -21.49 7.95 9.85
N VAL A 129 -22.25 7.48 10.85
CA VAL A 129 -22.02 6.17 11.49
C VAL A 129 -22.17 5.01 10.49
N ALA A 130 -23.27 4.95 9.75
CA ALA A 130 -23.53 3.88 8.78
C ALA A 130 -22.48 3.80 7.66
N PRO A 131 -22.12 4.89 6.94
CA PRO A 131 -21.08 4.85 5.92
C PRO A 131 -19.70 4.53 6.51
N THR A 132 -19.37 5.04 7.69
CA THR A 132 -18.11 4.71 8.38
C THR A 132 -18.01 3.22 8.67
N LEU A 133 -19.08 2.61 9.18
CA LEU A 133 -19.08 1.17 9.47
C LEU A 133 -19.02 0.32 8.19
N LEU A 134 -19.72 0.71 7.12
CA LEU A 134 -19.69 -0.02 5.86
C LEU A 134 -18.31 0.06 5.19
N ARG A 135 -17.72 1.26 5.14
CA ARG A 135 -16.37 1.45 4.60
C ARG A 135 -15.35 0.73 5.48
N GLY A 136 -15.45 0.91 6.78
CA GLY A 136 -14.59 0.26 7.76
C GLY A 136 -14.64 -1.26 7.71
N ALA A 137 -15.81 -1.86 7.50
CA ALA A 137 -15.90 -3.31 7.27
C ALA A 137 -15.07 -3.73 6.04
N THR A 138 -15.13 -2.96 4.96
CA THR A 138 -14.32 -3.21 3.76
C THR A 138 -12.82 -3.13 4.07
N LEU A 139 -12.39 -2.05 4.74
CA LEU A 139 -10.99 -1.84 5.14
C LEU A 139 -10.51 -2.99 6.04
N SER A 140 -11.27 -3.29 7.09
CA SER A 140 -10.96 -4.40 8.01
C SER A 140 -10.84 -5.75 7.30
N THR A 141 -11.68 -6.06 6.31
CA THR A 141 -11.54 -7.31 5.55
C THR A 141 -10.29 -7.35 4.68
N CYS A 142 -9.93 -6.22 4.06
CA CYS A 142 -8.70 -6.10 3.27
C CYS A 142 -7.46 -6.22 4.17
N TRP A 143 -7.47 -5.54 5.32
CA TRP A 143 -6.43 -5.65 6.33
C TRP A 143 -6.29 -7.07 6.85
N PHE A 144 -7.40 -7.73 7.20
CA PHE A 144 -7.38 -9.11 7.69
C PHE A 144 -6.73 -10.06 6.67
N GLY A 145 -7.07 -9.91 5.39
CA GLY A 145 -6.41 -10.64 4.30
C GLY A 145 -4.90 -10.37 4.25
N GLY A 146 -4.49 -9.11 4.39
CA GLY A 146 -3.08 -8.72 4.48
C GLY A 146 -2.37 -9.28 5.71
N ALA A 147 -3.01 -9.25 6.87
CA ALA A 147 -2.44 -9.73 8.12
C ALA A 147 -2.21 -11.24 8.10
N LEU A 148 -3.14 -12.00 7.53
CA LEU A 148 -2.95 -13.43 7.28
C LEU A 148 -1.82 -13.68 6.29
N SER A 149 -1.77 -12.94 5.18
CA SER A 149 -0.73 -13.11 4.17
C SER A 149 0.67 -12.81 4.73
N ALA A 150 0.80 -11.95 5.74
CA ALA A 150 2.07 -11.61 6.38
C ALA A 150 2.35 -12.36 7.70
N ARG A 151 1.48 -13.29 8.12
CA ARG A 151 1.57 -14.00 9.43
C ARG A 151 1.69 -13.02 10.60
N LEU A 152 0.87 -11.98 10.61
CA LEU A 152 0.86 -10.96 11.67
C LEU A 152 0.20 -11.40 12.98
N TYR A 153 -0.55 -12.51 12.96
CA TYR A 153 -1.20 -13.09 14.14
C TYR A 153 -0.43 -14.26 14.76
N ALA A 154 0.66 -14.68 14.11
CA ALA A 154 1.59 -15.66 14.67
C ALA A 154 2.45 -15.02 15.75
N ARG A 155 2.76 -15.80 16.78
CA ARG A 155 3.59 -15.46 17.94
C ARG A 155 4.90 -14.78 17.54
N ASP A 156 5.55 -15.26 16.48
CA ASP A 156 6.78 -14.69 15.92
C ASP A 156 6.68 -13.21 15.48
N ALA A 157 5.47 -12.67 15.31
CA ALA A 157 5.25 -11.29 14.93
C ALA A 157 5.24 -10.32 16.14
N TYR A 158 5.04 -10.81 17.37
CA TYR A 158 4.84 -9.95 18.54
C TYR A 158 5.33 -10.51 19.89
N ASP A 159 5.78 -11.76 19.99
CA ASP A 159 6.15 -12.39 21.26
C ASP A 159 7.64 -12.29 21.61
N PHE A 160 7.96 -12.54 22.89
CA PHE A 160 9.28 -12.37 23.50
C PHE A 160 9.74 -13.62 24.28
N PRO A 161 11.04 -13.98 24.20
CA PRO A 161 12.06 -13.44 23.30
C PRO A 161 11.87 -13.93 21.85
N PRO A 162 12.37 -13.21 20.83
CA PRO A 162 12.28 -13.66 19.45
C PRO A 162 12.94 -15.05 19.31
N PRO A 163 12.26 -16.06 18.75
CA PRO A 163 12.70 -17.45 18.79
C PRO A 163 14.06 -17.73 18.12
N ASN A 164 14.55 -16.77 17.31
CA ASN A 164 15.79 -16.90 16.54
C ASN A 164 16.86 -15.84 16.88
N GLY A 165 16.76 -15.15 18.02
CA GLY A 165 17.74 -14.11 18.40
C GLY A 165 17.72 -12.86 17.51
N ALA A 166 16.58 -12.56 16.87
CA ALA A 166 16.43 -11.37 16.04
C ALA A 166 16.62 -10.09 16.88
N GLU A 167 17.56 -9.24 16.47
CA GLU A 167 18.04 -8.11 17.27
C GLU A 167 17.04 -6.95 17.42
N ASP A 168 15.97 -6.88 16.59
CA ASP A 168 15.03 -5.76 16.66
C ASP A 168 13.55 -6.13 16.43
N ARG A 169 12.78 -6.06 17.52
CA ARG A 169 11.32 -6.27 17.61
C ARG A 169 10.55 -5.31 16.71
N PHE A 170 11.04 -4.07 16.63
CA PHE A 170 10.46 -3.00 15.86
C PHE A 170 10.57 -3.32 14.37
N ALA A 171 11.75 -3.70 13.92
CA ALA A 171 12.01 -4.03 12.52
C ALA A 171 11.15 -5.19 11.99
N VAL A 172 10.98 -6.26 12.79
CA VAL A 172 10.13 -7.41 12.41
C VAL A 172 8.67 -6.99 12.30
N THR A 173 8.14 -6.31 13.32
CA THR A 173 6.76 -5.82 13.35
C THR A 173 6.50 -4.88 12.17
N PHE A 174 7.39 -3.91 11.96
CA PHE A 174 7.31 -2.92 10.89
C PHE A 174 7.31 -3.60 9.51
N LYS A 175 8.26 -4.50 9.26
CA LYS A 175 8.37 -5.23 7.99
C LYS A 175 7.13 -6.06 7.68
N ARG A 176 6.62 -6.83 8.65
CA ARG A 176 5.40 -7.65 8.44
C ARG A 176 4.16 -6.77 8.26
N THR A 177 4.08 -5.65 8.97
CA THR A 177 2.99 -4.67 8.84
C THR A 177 3.00 -4.03 7.45
N LEU A 178 4.18 -3.68 6.92
CA LEU A 178 4.30 -3.21 5.53
C LEU A 178 3.90 -4.27 4.51
N GLN A 179 4.31 -5.53 4.70
CA GLN A 179 3.90 -6.63 3.82
C GLN A 179 2.38 -6.84 3.83
N ALA A 180 1.76 -6.81 5.02
CA ALA A 180 0.32 -6.88 5.15
C ALA A 180 -0.38 -5.70 4.48
N GLY A 181 0.12 -4.48 4.69
CA GLY A 181 -0.42 -3.26 4.07
C GLY A 181 -0.34 -3.27 2.55
N ALA A 182 0.77 -3.76 1.98
CA ALA A 182 0.90 -3.92 0.53
C ALA A 182 -0.12 -4.92 -0.03
N PHE A 183 -0.32 -6.04 0.64
CA PHE A 183 -1.33 -7.03 0.24
C PHE A 183 -2.76 -6.50 0.40
N ALA A 184 -3.06 -5.82 1.51
CA ALA A 184 -4.36 -5.19 1.74
C ALA A 184 -4.65 -4.11 0.69
N THR A 185 -3.65 -3.31 0.31
CA THR A 185 -3.77 -2.31 -0.77
C THR A 185 -4.09 -2.99 -2.09
N ALA A 186 -3.45 -4.12 -2.41
CA ALA A 186 -3.78 -4.88 -3.61
C ALA A 186 -5.23 -5.40 -3.60
N LEU A 187 -5.73 -5.87 -2.44
CA LEU A 187 -7.14 -6.25 -2.29
C LEU A 187 -8.10 -5.06 -2.46
N LEU A 188 -7.73 -3.88 -1.95
CA LEU A 188 -8.52 -2.66 -2.12
C LEU A 188 -8.56 -2.19 -3.57
N ILE A 189 -7.43 -2.26 -4.28
CA ILE A 189 -7.37 -1.98 -5.72
C ILE A 189 -8.27 -2.97 -6.45
N PHE A 190 -8.13 -4.27 -6.19
CA PHE A 190 -8.94 -5.31 -6.82
C PHE A 190 -10.44 -5.10 -6.58
N SER A 191 -10.83 -4.82 -5.33
CA SER A 191 -12.22 -4.54 -4.96
C SER A 191 -12.77 -3.30 -5.66
N THR A 192 -11.96 -2.25 -5.76
CA THR A 192 -12.30 -1.02 -6.50
C THR A 192 -12.52 -1.31 -7.98
N GLN A 193 -11.63 -2.08 -8.60
CA GLN A 193 -11.74 -2.48 -10.00
C GLN A 193 -13.00 -3.33 -10.24
N LEU A 194 -13.27 -4.31 -9.35
CA LEU A 194 -14.47 -5.13 -9.43
C LEU A 194 -15.75 -4.28 -9.30
N ARG A 195 -15.75 -3.28 -8.41
CA ARG A 195 -16.86 -2.35 -8.27
C ARG A 195 -17.09 -1.54 -9.54
N LEU A 196 -16.04 -1.04 -10.18
CA LEU A 196 -16.13 -0.31 -11.44
C LEU A 196 -16.71 -1.20 -12.54
N LEU A 197 -16.23 -2.45 -12.66
CA LEU A 197 -16.78 -3.44 -13.59
C LEU A 197 -18.28 -3.67 -13.35
N LEU A 198 -18.69 -3.85 -12.09
CA LEU A 198 -20.10 -4.08 -11.76
C LEU A 198 -20.98 -2.82 -11.99
N THR A 199 -20.39 -1.63 -11.92
CA THR A 199 -21.11 -0.36 -12.11
C THR A 199 -21.35 -0.05 -13.60
N PHE A 200 -20.34 -0.27 -14.44
CA PHE A 200 -20.40 0.08 -15.87
C PHE A 200 -20.67 -1.12 -16.79
N GLY A 201 -20.51 -2.36 -16.30
CA GLY A 201 -20.65 -3.59 -17.09
C GLY A 201 -19.44 -3.92 -17.97
N PHE A 202 -18.40 -3.08 -17.95
CA PHE A 202 -17.11 -3.25 -18.64
C PHE A 202 -15.99 -2.66 -17.78
N TRP A 203 -14.73 -2.87 -18.15
CA TRP A 203 -13.57 -2.27 -17.48
C TRP A 203 -13.39 -0.82 -17.96
N PRO A 204 -13.80 0.20 -17.19
CA PRO A 204 -13.75 1.57 -17.67
C PRO A 204 -12.32 2.09 -17.71
N GLN A 205 -11.99 2.83 -18.75
CA GLN A 205 -10.71 3.51 -18.92
C GLN A 205 -10.89 5.02 -18.91
N LEU A 206 -9.81 5.74 -18.56
CA LEU A 206 -9.79 7.19 -18.65
C LEU A 206 -9.95 7.63 -20.11
N GLY A 207 -10.92 8.48 -20.37
CA GLY A 207 -11.26 9.00 -21.70
C GLY A 207 -12.47 8.33 -22.37
N ASP A 208 -13.04 7.27 -21.78
CA ASP A 208 -14.24 6.62 -22.33
C ASP A 208 -15.47 7.54 -22.27
N SER A 209 -15.64 8.23 -21.14
CA SER A 209 -16.73 9.20 -20.93
C SER A 209 -16.43 10.14 -19.75
N PRO A 210 -17.00 11.36 -19.72
CA PRO A 210 -16.84 12.25 -18.57
C PRO A 210 -17.38 11.65 -17.25
N ALA A 211 -18.39 10.80 -17.34
CA ALA A 211 -18.99 10.14 -16.18
C ALA A 211 -18.08 9.04 -15.61
N SER A 212 -17.48 8.21 -16.47
CA SER A 212 -16.51 7.19 -16.05
C SER A 212 -15.24 7.82 -15.49
N ASP A 213 -14.75 8.89 -16.11
CA ASP A 213 -13.53 9.59 -15.67
C ASP A 213 -13.70 10.20 -14.27
N ALA A 214 -14.84 10.86 -14.02
CA ALA A 214 -15.16 11.40 -12.70
C ALA A 214 -15.24 10.31 -11.63
N GLU A 215 -15.83 9.16 -11.97
CA GLU A 215 -15.94 8.03 -11.04
C GLU A 215 -14.58 7.37 -10.76
N ILE A 216 -13.74 7.17 -11.78
CA ILE A 216 -12.38 6.64 -11.64
C ILE A 216 -11.55 7.55 -10.72
N LEU A 217 -11.55 8.86 -10.98
CA LEU A 217 -10.78 9.83 -10.18
C LEU A 217 -11.29 9.89 -8.74
N ARG A 218 -12.61 9.82 -8.54
CA ARG A 218 -13.23 9.78 -7.21
C ARG A 218 -12.82 8.54 -6.42
N GLN A 219 -12.95 7.35 -7.02
CA GLN A 219 -12.56 6.09 -6.38
C GLN A 219 -11.05 6.03 -6.13
N PHE A 220 -10.24 6.56 -7.04
CA PHE A 220 -8.79 6.67 -6.85
C PHE A 220 -8.44 7.56 -5.66
N SER A 221 -9.08 8.73 -5.54
CA SER A 221 -8.86 9.64 -4.40
C SER A 221 -9.23 8.98 -3.07
N ASP A 222 -10.40 8.32 -3.00
CA ASP A 222 -10.82 7.58 -1.80
C ASP A 222 -9.84 6.44 -1.48
N LEU A 223 -9.40 5.67 -2.49
CA LEU A 223 -8.42 4.58 -2.31
C LEU A 223 -7.10 5.07 -1.70
N VAL A 224 -6.55 6.18 -2.21
CA VAL A 224 -5.30 6.75 -1.68
C VAL A 224 -5.48 7.20 -0.23
N ARG A 225 -6.59 7.87 0.07
CA ARG A 225 -6.86 8.38 1.42
C ARG A 225 -7.09 7.26 2.42
N ASP A 226 -7.88 6.26 2.05
CA ASP A 226 -8.12 5.07 2.86
C ASP A 226 -6.81 4.32 3.11
N GLY A 227 -6.04 4.04 2.06
CA GLY A 227 -4.76 3.33 2.17
C GLY A 227 -3.75 4.06 3.06
N LEU A 228 -3.62 5.38 2.92
CA LEU A 228 -2.74 6.19 3.77
C LEU A 228 -3.22 6.22 5.23
N THR A 229 -4.51 6.48 5.45
CA THR A 229 -5.07 6.59 6.80
C THR A 229 -4.98 5.26 7.54
N GLU A 230 -5.39 4.17 6.88
CA GLU A 230 -5.33 2.82 7.44
C GLU A 230 -3.87 2.41 7.73
N ALA A 231 -2.95 2.64 6.80
CA ALA A 231 -1.53 2.34 7.01
C ALA A 231 -0.95 3.10 8.21
N LEU A 232 -1.23 4.41 8.32
CA LEU A 232 -0.74 5.22 9.45
C LEU A 232 -1.32 4.73 10.77
N VAL A 233 -2.65 4.56 10.84
CA VAL A 233 -3.34 4.20 12.08
C VAL A 233 -2.95 2.80 12.56
N LEU A 234 -2.92 1.80 11.67
CA LEU A 234 -2.55 0.43 12.03
C LEU A 234 -1.06 0.30 12.35
N MET A 235 -0.19 0.99 11.62
CA MET A 235 1.24 1.01 11.94
C MET A 235 1.47 1.65 13.30
N SER A 236 0.87 2.81 13.58
CA SER A 236 0.97 3.46 14.89
C SER A 236 0.43 2.57 16.02
N TRP A 237 -0.74 1.95 15.82
CA TRP A 237 -1.34 1.01 16.78
C TRP A 237 -0.39 -0.16 17.09
N ARG A 238 0.11 -0.84 16.05
CA ARG A 238 0.97 -2.02 16.21
C ARG A 238 2.32 -1.67 16.85
N LEU A 239 2.95 -0.59 16.43
CA LEU A 239 4.21 -0.14 17.04
C LEU A 239 4.02 0.25 18.51
N THR A 240 2.94 0.97 18.84
CA THR A 240 2.62 1.35 20.23
C THR A 240 2.39 0.12 21.10
N ARG A 241 1.66 -0.88 20.58
CA ARG A 241 1.46 -2.14 21.28
C ARG A 241 2.79 -2.85 21.56
N THR A 242 3.69 -2.92 20.58
CA THR A 242 5.00 -3.55 20.74
C THR A 242 5.84 -2.84 21.81
N GLU A 243 5.80 -1.50 21.86
CA GLU A 243 6.47 -0.74 22.93
C GLU A 243 5.82 -0.93 24.30
N LEU A 244 4.49 -1.00 24.39
CA LEU A 244 3.81 -1.25 25.67
C LEU A 244 4.18 -2.63 26.23
N SER A 245 4.22 -3.65 25.39
CA SER A 245 4.65 -5.00 25.78
C SER A 245 6.13 -5.11 26.17
N ARG A 246 6.93 -4.04 26.04
CA ARG A 246 8.31 -3.95 26.54
C ARG A 246 8.37 -3.56 28.02
N LEU A 247 7.33 -2.90 28.53
CA LEU A 247 7.33 -2.31 29.88
C LEU A 247 6.85 -3.30 30.95
N ASP A 248 6.19 -4.38 30.54
CA ASP A 248 5.75 -5.49 31.40
C ASP A 248 6.81 -6.60 31.45
#